data_AF-A0A8T3PLV1-F1
#
_entry.id   AF-A0A8T3PLV1-F1
#
_cell.length_a   1.000
_cell.length_b   1.000
_cell.length_c   1.000
_cell.angle_alpha   90.00
_cell.angle_beta   90.00
_cell.angle_gamma   90.00
#
_symmetry.space_group_name_H-M   'P 1'
#
loop_
_entity.id
_entity.type
_entity.pdbx_description
1 polymer ?
#
loop_
_entity_poly.entity_id
_entity_poly.type
_entity_poly.pdbx_seq_one_letter_code
_entity_poly.pdbx_strand_id
1 'polypeptide(L)'
;MASTVEAAFSNFERHYDHIIIDSPPVLGVPDAAIIGRLAGAAIMVIKEEIHTLREIELSVKRLQQAGVNPRGFLVNDIRRRSRRYPYYEYAYSPY
;
A
#
# COMPACT_ATOMS: atom_id res chain seq x y z
N MET A 1 -24.06 18.93 -2.50
CA MET A 1 -23.05 19.46 -1.57
C MET A 1 -21.91 18.46 -1.55
N ALA A 2 -20.67 18.88 -1.77
CA ALA A 2 -19.52 17.99 -1.66
C ALA A 2 -19.38 17.53 -0.21
N SER A 3 -19.05 16.26 0.02
CA SER A 3 -18.81 15.75 1.37
C SER A 3 -17.62 16.48 2.02
N THR A 4 -17.56 16.60 3.35
CA THR A 4 -16.41 17.24 4.05
C THR A 4 -15.07 16.66 3.63
N VAL A 5 -15.04 15.37 3.28
CA VAL A 5 -13.87 14.66 2.76
C VAL A 5 -13.46 15.18 1.38
N GLU A 6 -14.39 15.32 0.43
CA GLU A 6 -14.11 15.88 -0.91
C GLU A 6 -13.58 17.32 -0.83
N ALA A 7 -14.13 18.13 0.09
CA ALA A 7 -13.65 19.48 0.32
C ALA A 7 -12.20 19.51 0.84
N ALA A 8 -11.85 18.59 1.76
CA ALA A 8 -10.49 18.46 2.28
C ALA A 8 -9.50 18.02 1.17
N PHE A 9 -9.88 17.03 0.35
CA PHE A 9 -9.07 16.59 -0.79
C PHE A 9 -8.84 17.71 -1.80
N SER A 10 -9.90 18.44 -2.16
CA SER A 10 -9.80 19.58 -3.08
C SER A 10 -8.85 20.67 -2.55
N ASN A 11 -8.76 20.82 -1.22
CA ASN A 11 -7.79 21.74 -0.62
C ASN A 11 -6.36 21.19 -0.68
N PHE A 12 -6.17 19.89 -0.41
CA PHE A 12 -4.84 19.27 -0.49
C PHE A 12 -4.28 19.29 -1.91
N GLU A 13 -5.10 19.01 -2.92
CA GLU A 13 -4.68 19.05 -4.33
C GLU A 13 -4.16 20.41 -4.79
N ARG A 14 -4.54 21.51 -4.11
CA ARG A 14 -4.04 22.86 -4.40
C ARG A 14 -2.67 23.14 -3.79
N HIS A 15 -2.25 22.39 -2.78
CA HIS A 15 -1.06 22.68 -1.97
C HIS A 15 0.03 21.61 -2.08
N TYR A 16 -0.29 20.43 -2.60
CA TYR A 16 0.64 19.30 -2.67
C TYR A 16 0.68 18.71 -4.07
N ASP A 17 1.87 18.43 -4.58
CA ASP A 17 2.06 17.72 -5.85
C ASP A 17 1.67 16.24 -5.74
N HIS A 18 1.86 15.66 -4.55
CA HIS A 18 1.59 14.26 -4.25
C HIS A 18 0.90 14.12 -2.90
N ILE A 19 -0.17 13.34 -2.86
CA ILE A 19 -0.95 13.04 -1.65
C ILE A 19 -0.90 11.53 -1.44
N ILE A 20 -0.33 11.10 -0.32
CA ILE A 20 -0.30 9.70 0.11
C ILE A 20 -1.32 9.55 1.24
N ILE A 21 -2.21 8.58 1.11
CA ILE A 21 -3.27 8.33 2.08
C ILE A 21 -3.04 6.95 2.67
N ASP A 22 -2.83 6.91 3.98
CA ASP A 22 -2.83 5.67 4.72
C ASP A 22 -4.27 5.30 5.11
N SER A 23 -4.60 4.02 4.97
CA SER A 23 -5.95 3.51 5.20
C SER A 23 -5.92 2.28 6.10
N PRO A 24 -6.95 2.06 6.93
CA PRO A 24 -7.08 0.82 7.70
C PRO A 24 -7.08 -0.46 6.82
N PRO A 25 -6.86 -1.65 7.39
CA PRO A 25 -6.87 -2.90 6.63
C PRO A 25 -8.20 -3.16 5.91
N VAL A 26 -8.13 -3.52 4.62
CA VAL A 26 -9.28 -3.78 3.74
C VAL A 26 -10.27 -4.80 4.31
N LEU A 27 -9.77 -5.81 5.02
CA LEU A 27 -10.62 -6.86 5.57
C LEU A 27 -11.37 -6.44 6.85
N GLY A 28 -10.88 -5.44 7.56
CA GLY A 28 -11.43 -5.00 8.85
C GLY A 28 -12.43 -3.85 8.77
N VAL A 29 -12.26 -2.94 7.80
CA VAL A 29 -12.99 -1.65 7.78
C VAL A 29 -13.21 -1.18 6.33
N PRO A 30 -14.35 -0.54 6.00
CA PRO A 30 -14.65 -0.10 4.63
C PRO A 30 -13.88 1.15 4.17
N ASP A 31 -13.13 1.82 5.06
CA ASP A 31 -12.50 3.12 4.78
C ASP A 31 -11.57 3.08 3.56
N ALA A 32 -10.75 2.02 3.44
CA ALA A 32 -9.85 1.84 2.30
C ALA A 32 -10.59 1.80 0.96
N ALA A 33 -11.79 1.21 0.93
CA ALA A 33 -12.61 1.15 -0.27
C ALA A 33 -13.27 2.51 -0.59
N ILE A 34 -13.66 3.28 0.43
CA ILE A 34 -14.26 4.61 0.26
C ILE A 34 -13.20 5.60 -0.23
N ILE A 35 -12.06 5.67 0.47
CA ILE A 35 -10.95 6.56 0.15
C ILE A 35 -10.30 6.17 -1.17
N GLY A 36 -10.16 4.86 -1.44
CA GLY A 36 -9.56 4.37 -2.68
C GLY A 36 -10.31 4.82 -3.95
N ARG A 37 -11.61 5.13 -3.86
CA ARG A 37 -12.35 5.72 -5.00
C ARG A 37 -11.98 7.18 -5.29
N LEU A 38 -11.48 7.90 -4.29
CA LEU A 38 -11.03 9.28 -4.41
C LEU A 38 -9.56 9.36 -4.86
N ALA A 39 -8.79 8.28 -4.66
CA ALA A 39 -7.39 8.22 -5.04
C ALA A 39 -7.19 7.88 -6.53
N GLY A 40 -6.23 8.55 -7.19
CA GLY A 40 -5.87 8.24 -8.58
C GLY A 40 -5.17 6.88 -8.77
N ALA A 41 -4.65 6.29 -7.70
CA ALA A 41 -4.04 4.97 -7.67
C ALA A 41 -4.12 4.37 -6.26
N ALA A 42 -4.21 3.04 -6.18
CA ALA A 42 -4.09 2.28 -4.95
C ALA A 42 -2.96 1.26 -5.06
N ILE A 43 -2.21 1.06 -3.98
CA ILE A 43 -1.19 0.01 -3.84
C ILE A 43 -1.58 -0.82 -2.62
N MET A 44 -1.62 -2.14 -2.76
CA MET A 44 -1.93 -3.02 -1.65
C MET A 44 -0.65 -3.42 -0.92
N VAL A 45 -0.53 -3.04 0.36
CA VAL A 45 0.60 -3.46 1.20
C VAL A 45 0.31 -4.83 1.80
N ILE A 46 1.22 -5.77 1.62
CA ILE A 46 1.15 -7.11 2.22
C ILE A 46 2.40 -7.36 3.06
N LYS A 47 2.22 -7.86 4.28
CA LYS A 47 3.35 -8.22 5.15
C LYS A 47 3.78 -9.67 4.91
N GLU A 48 5.08 -9.91 4.78
CA GLU A 48 5.64 -11.26 4.56
C GLU A 48 5.22 -12.23 5.68
N GLU A 49 4.93 -13.49 5.31
CA GLU A 49 4.63 -14.62 6.22
C GLU A 49 3.38 -14.46 7.12
N ILE A 50 2.58 -13.40 6.96
CA ILE A 50 1.40 -13.16 7.80
C ILE A 50 0.07 -13.48 7.10
N HIS A 51 -0.05 -13.17 5.81
CA HIS A 51 -1.32 -13.27 5.09
C HIS A 51 -1.39 -14.54 4.23
N THR A 52 -2.52 -15.22 4.27
CA THR A 52 -2.84 -16.29 3.33
C THR A 52 -3.17 -15.71 1.95
N LEU A 53 -2.95 -16.51 0.89
CA LEU A 53 -3.33 -16.10 -0.47
C LEU A 53 -4.83 -15.75 -0.57
N ARG A 54 -5.68 -16.50 0.14
CA ARG A 54 -7.14 -16.28 0.18
C ARG A 54 -7.51 -14.92 0.78
N GLU A 55 -6.82 -14.47 1.82
CA GLU A 55 -7.06 -13.14 2.41
C GLU A 55 -6.67 -12.02 1.45
N ILE A 56 -5.58 -12.22 0.70
CA ILE A 56 -5.13 -11.27 -0.32
C ILE A 56 -6.16 -11.20 -1.45
N GLU A 57 -6.59 -12.34 -1.98
CA GLU A 57 -7.63 -12.43 -3.03
C GLU A 57 -8.95 -11.79 -2.58
N LEU A 58 -9.38 -12.04 -1.34
CA LEU A 58 -10.59 -11.45 -0.80
C LEU A 58 -10.48 -9.93 -0.67
N SER A 59 -9.33 -9.42 -0.25
CA SER A 59 -9.07 -7.98 -0.15
C SER A 59 -9.12 -7.31 -1.52
N VAL A 60 -8.46 -7.90 -2.52
CA VAL A 60 -8.51 -7.43 -3.91
C VAL A 60 -9.94 -7.39 -4.41
N LYS A 61 -10.70 -8.48 -4.21
CA LYS A 61 -12.10 -8.56 -4.62
C LYS A 61 -12.96 -7.47 -3.96
N ARG A 62 -12.77 -7.18 -2.67
CA ARG A 62 -13.50 -6.11 -1.96
C ARG A 62 -13.20 -4.73 -2.55
N LEU A 63 -11.93 -4.43 -2.84
CA LEU A 63 -11.56 -3.17 -3.48
C LEU A 63 -12.16 -3.07 -4.87
N GLN A 64 -12.08 -4.13 -5.68
CA GLN A 64 -12.65 -4.17 -7.03
C GLN A 64 -14.17 -3.98 -7.02
N GLN A 65 -14.88 -4.62 -6.09
CA GLN A 65 -16.33 -4.43 -5.89
C GLN A 65 -16.70 -2.98 -5.54
N ALA A 66 -15.77 -2.25 -4.90
CA ALA A 66 -15.94 -0.84 -4.60
C ALA A 66 -15.44 0.10 -5.72
N GLY A 67 -15.03 -0.44 -6.88
CA GLY A 67 -14.52 0.33 -8.01
C GLY A 67 -13.04 0.73 -7.88
N VAL A 68 -12.30 0.16 -6.93
CA VAL A 68 -10.89 0.43 -6.69
C VAL A 68 -10.06 -0.73 -7.23
N ASN A 69 -9.23 -0.47 -8.24
CA ASN A 69 -8.31 -1.46 -8.80
C ASN A 69 -6.89 -1.18 -8.30
N PRO A 70 -6.33 -2.00 -7.39
CA PRO A 70 -4.93 -1.86 -6.98
C PRO A 70 -4.00 -2.01 -8.19
N ARG A 71 -3.05 -1.09 -8.35
CA ARG A 71 -2.05 -1.14 -9.44
C ARG A 71 -0.96 -2.18 -9.20
N GLY A 72 -0.81 -2.66 -7.97
CA GLY A 72 0.18 -3.64 -7.60
C GLY A 72 0.24 -3.87 -6.09
N PHE A 73 1.22 -4.68 -5.70
CA PHE A 73 1.46 -5.07 -4.31
C PHE A 73 2.81 -4.54 -3.83
N LEU A 74 2.86 -4.06 -2.60
CA LEU A 74 4.09 -3.75 -1.88
C LEU A 74 4.28 -4.81 -0.80
N VAL A 75 5.31 -5.64 -0.92
CA VAL A 75 5.65 -6.63 0.09
C VAL A 75 6.53 -5.98 1.15
N ASN A 76 6.05 -5.95 2.39
CA ASN A 76 6.72 -5.32 3.52
C ASN A 76 7.25 -6.37 4.51
N ASP A 77 8.21 -5.94 5.34
CA ASP A 77 8.89 -6.75 6.37
C ASP A 77 9.52 -8.02 5.80
N ILE A 78 10.08 -7.92 4.59
CA ILE A 78 10.79 -9.02 3.96
C ILE A 78 12.01 -9.34 4.81
N ARG A 79 11.98 -10.50 5.45
CA ARG A 79 13.13 -11.06 6.16
C ARG A 79 14.22 -11.27 5.14
N ARG A 80 15.36 -10.62 5.36
CA ARG A 80 16.60 -10.96 4.65
C ARG A 80 16.92 -12.39 5.04
N ARG A 81 16.49 -13.36 4.23
CA ARG A 81 17.07 -14.70 4.24
C ARG A 81 18.55 -14.46 4.04
N SER A 82 19.33 -14.73 5.09
CA SER A 82 20.78 -14.86 5.00
C SER A 82 21.03 -15.88 3.91
N ARG A 83 21.17 -15.41 2.66
CA ARG A 83 21.90 -16.15 1.66
C ARG A 83 23.29 -16.21 2.26
N ARG A 84 23.57 -17.35 2.87
CA ARG A 84 24.92 -17.77 3.22
C ARG A 84 25.66 -17.91 1.89
N TYR A 85 26.07 -16.78 1.31
CA TYR A 85 27.14 -16.73 0.33
C TYR A 85 28.41 -16.56 1.16
N PRO A 86 29.22 -17.61 1.33
CA PRO A 86 30.56 -17.45 1.86
C PRO A 86 31.36 -16.72 0.76
N TYR A 87 32.10 -15.68 1.16
CA TYR A 87 32.98 -14.87 0.30
C TYR A 87 32.29 -13.89 -0.64
N TYR A 88 32.22 -12.63 -0.23
CA TYR A 88 32.87 -11.50 -0.92
C TYR A 88 32.71 -10.27 -0.01
N GLU A 89 33.51 -10.28 1.06
CA GLU A 89 33.81 -9.10 1.85
C GLU A 89 34.74 -8.23 1.00
N TYR A 90 34.15 -7.36 0.17
CA TYR A 90 34.94 -6.29 -0.46
C TYR A 90 35.25 -5.28 0.65
N ALA A 91 36.41 -5.50 1.28
CA ALA A 91 37.06 -4.53 2.13
C ALA A 91 37.13 -3.18 1.40
N TYR A 92 36.33 -2.22 1.85
CA TYR A 92 36.53 -0.83 1.44
C TYR A 92 37.73 -0.29 2.23
N SER A 93 38.81 -0.10 1.48
CA SER A 93 40.07 0.53 1.88
C SER A 93 39.84 1.92 2.45
N PRO A 94 40.57 2.32 3.51
CA PRO A 94 40.41 3.60 4.18
C PRO A 94 40.91 4.76 3.31
N TYR A 95 40.23 5.89 3.43
CA TYR A 95 40.85 7.22 3.41
C TYR A 95 40.61 7.85 4.78
#